data_AF-A0A9D7BKE6-F1
#
_entry.id   AF-A0A9D7BKE6-F1
#
_cell.length_a   1.000
_cell.length_b   1.000
_cell.length_c   1.000
_cell.angle_alpha   90.00
_cell.angle_beta   90.00
_cell.angle_gamma   90.00
#
_symmetry.space_group_name_H-M   'P 1'
#
loop_
_entity.id
_entity.type
_entity.pdbx_description
1 polymer ?
#
loop_
_entity_poly.entity_id
_entity_poly.type
_entity_poly.pdbx_seq_one_letter_code
_entity_poly.pdbx_strand_id
1 'polypeptide(L)'
;MMYTKHINFFQKIKKFPDFLENNKSLSIIHALAQSLPSWVQKLSGIKGSISLGTQQIESLVKNLNKYPLFKEEILSIYVYILFYTKHEKEKAYQIVKNYKLADPNNPLLIFLSATITHKTGRNDEAIRILESRKKISGQLPFYYLDFLYGKYKLCRLDKDADIHMLQFVHHFEGRHYIKEAYQKLYWYELIFKKDVNKQKLYFEKIKNKGNSLIDEDIQALSETKTPEVDPILLKARLLYDGGYYSTSQNLLINTSSIYFAKKDLEEYNYRIAKNADALNQNALAIVYYKNTISMSTGKKYFACSAALSLGLIYEKDKKYRNAREYLNKCLSLHPEGYSTSLHQKAKTVLARIQNFK
;
A
#
# COMPACT_ATOMS: atom_id res chain seq x y z
N MET A 1 -7.48 -21.64 -22.62
CA MET A 1 -6.01 -21.90 -22.59
C MET A 1 -5.38 -21.79 -21.19
N MET A 2 -5.76 -20.82 -20.34
CA MET A 2 -5.29 -20.76 -18.92
C MET A 2 -5.78 -21.92 -18.04
N TYR A 3 -7.03 -22.38 -18.23
CA TYR A 3 -7.62 -23.49 -17.46
C TYR A 3 -6.85 -24.81 -17.60
N THR A 4 -6.39 -25.14 -18.81
CA THR A 4 -5.66 -26.39 -19.08
C THR A 4 -4.26 -26.40 -18.44
N LYS A 5 -3.60 -25.23 -18.32
CA LYS A 5 -2.31 -25.11 -17.64
C LYS A 5 -2.42 -25.26 -16.12
N HIS A 6 -3.51 -24.75 -15.52
CA HIS A 6 -3.74 -24.86 -14.07
C HIS A 6 -3.98 -26.31 -13.61
N ILE A 7 -4.77 -27.08 -14.35
CA ILE A 7 -5.02 -28.50 -14.05
C ILE A 7 -3.72 -29.31 -14.18
N ASN A 8 -2.89 -29.02 -15.19
CA ASN A 8 -1.60 -29.68 -15.38
C ASN A 8 -0.58 -29.40 -14.26
N PHE A 9 -0.59 -28.20 -13.66
CA PHE A 9 0.30 -27.86 -12.55
C PHE A 9 0.01 -28.72 -11.30
N PHE A 10 -1.26 -28.80 -10.87
CA PHE A 10 -1.64 -29.61 -9.70
C PHE A 10 -1.53 -31.12 -9.95
N GLN A 11 -1.76 -31.58 -11.19
CA GLN A 11 -1.51 -32.97 -11.56
C GLN A 11 -0.02 -33.32 -11.56
N LYS A 12 0.88 -32.41 -11.97
CA LYS A 12 2.34 -32.59 -11.87
C LYS A 12 2.82 -32.67 -10.43
N ILE A 13 2.26 -31.87 -9.53
CA ILE A 13 2.57 -31.91 -8.09
C ILE A 13 2.23 -33.27 -7.47
N LYS A 14 1.06 -33.84 -7.83
CA LYS A 14 0.68 -35.18 -7.36
C LYS A 14 1.58 -36.29 -7.92
N LYS A 15 2.15 -36.10 -9.12
CA LYS A 15 3.04 -37.07 -9.76
C LYS A 15 4.50 -36.99 -9.29
N PHE A 16 4.95 -35.83 -8.78
CA PHE A 16 6.33 -35.61 -8.33
C PHE A 16 6.35 -34.91 -6.96
N PRO A 17 5.97 -35.61 -5.87
CA PRO A 17 5.87 -35.03 -4.53
C PRO A 17 7.22 -34.57 -3.96
N ASP A 18 8.33 -35.19 -4.38
CA ASP A 18 9.69 -34.90 -3.87
C ASP A 18 10.40 -33.77 -4.62
N PHE A 19 9.78 -33.21 -5.67
CA PHE A 19 10.34 -32.08 -6.43
C PHE A 19 10.09 -30.77 -5.66
N LEU A 20 11.00 -30.44 -4.75
CA LEU A 20 10.94 -29.27 -3.84
C LEU A 20 10.72 -27.95 -4.59
N GLU A 21 11.08 -27.84 -5.86
CA GLU A 21 10.87 -26.68 -6.72
C GLU A 21 9.38 -26.41 -6.98
N ASN A 22 8.52 -27.42 -6.89
CA ASN A 22 7.06 -27.23 -6.87
C ASN A 22 6.63 -26.39 -5.66
N ASN A 23 7.37 -26.46 -4.54
CA ASN A 23 7.06 -25.69 -3.34
C ASN A 23 7.25 -24.18 -3.54
N LYS A 24 8.05 -23.73 -4.52
CA LYS A 24 8.17 -22.31 -4.85
C LYS A 24 6.82 -21.75 -5.28
N SER A 25 6.22 -22.34 -6.32
CA SER A 25 4.91 -21.92 -6.83
C SER A 25 3.78 -22.26 -5.86
N LEU A 26 3.85 -23.40 -5.17
CA LEU A 26 2.86 -23.77 -4.14
C LEU A 26 2.89 -22.85 -2.92
N SER A 27 4.05 -22.30 -2.54
CA SER A 27 4.15 -21.45 -1.36
C SER A 27 3.33 -20.16 -1.52
N ILE A 28 3.41 -19.49 -2.68
CA ILE A 28 2.53 -18.36 -3.02
C ILE A 28 1.09 -18.81 -2.96
N ILE A 29 0.78 -19.91 -3.65
CA ILE A 29 -0.59 -20.41 -3.80
C ILE A 29 -1.20 -20.73 -2.43
N HIS A 30 -0.47 -21.39 -1.54
CA HIS A 30 -0.91 -21.71 -0.18
C HIS A 30 -0.97 -20.48 0.73
N ALA A 31 -0.01 -19.56 0.61
CA ALA A 31 -0.01 -18.31 1.37
C ALA A 31 -1.17 -17.40 0.97
N LEU A 32 -1.56 -17.44 -0.31
CA LEU A 32 -2.65 -16.64 -0.86
C LEU A 32 -3.99 -17.37 -0.91
N ALA A 33 -4.05 -18.68 -0.65
CA ALA A 33 -5.25 -19.49 -0.80
C ALA A 33 -6.47 -18.89 -0.10
N GLN A 34 -6.28 -18.36 1.12
CA GLN A 34 -7.33 -17.74 1.92
C GLN A 34 -7.79 -16.37 1.39
N SER A 35 -6.95 -15.71 0.59
CA SER A 35 -7.27 -14.42 -0.05
C SER A 35 -7.87 -14.58 -1.45
N LEU A 36 -7.92 -15.82 -1.98
CA LEU A 36 -8.55 -16.09 -3.27
C LEU A 36 -10.07 -16.00 -3.14
N PRO A 37 -10.79 -15.55 -4.19
CA PRO A 37 -12.25 -15.61 -4.22
C PRO A 37 -12.76 -17.04 -3.95
N SER A 38 -13.90 -17.15 -3.26
CA SER A 38 -14.47 -18.42 -2.80
C SER A 38 -14.67 -19.45 -3.92
N TRP A 39 -14.95 -18.99 -5.14
CA TRP A 39 -15.09 -19.85 -6.32
C TRP A 39 -13.75 -20.49 -6.76
N VAL A 40 -12.63 -19.76 -6.65
CA VAL A 40 -11.28 -20.27 -6.93
C VAL A 40 -10.87 -21.31 -5.88
N GLN A 41 -11.18 -21.06 -4.61
CA GLN A 41 -10.90 -22.02 -3.53
C GLN A 41 -11.63 -23.35 -3.76
N LYS A 42 -12.92 -23.29 -4.13
CA LYS A 42 -13.74 -24.48 -4.43
C LYS A 42 -13.27 -25.25 -5.67
N LEU A 43 -12.95 -24.54 -6.76
CA LEU A 43 -12.50 -25.15 -8.02
C LEU A 43 -11.12 -25.79 -7.93
N SER A 44 -10.22 -25.19 -7.15
CA SER A 44 -8.83 -25.63 -7.10
C SER A 44 -8.60 -26.79 -6.12
N GLY A 45 -9.51 -27.02 -5.17
CA GLY A 45 -9.35 -28.04 -4.13
C GLY A 45 -8.19 -27.76 -3.16
N ILE A 46 -7.63 -26.54 -3.19
CA ILE A 46 -6.43 -26.17 -2.45
C ILE A 46 -6.80 -25.84 -1.01
N LYS A 47 -6.35 -26.67 -0.07
CA LYS A 47 -6.34 -26.35 1.36
C LYS A 47 -5.00 -25.72 1.71
N GLY A 48 -4.89 -24.41 1.54
CA GLY A 48 -3.70 -23.63 1.90
C GLY A 48 -3.89 -22.80 3.17
N SER A 49 -2.81 -22.52 3.88
CA SER A 49 -2.78 -21.55 4.97
C SER A 49 -1.57 -20.63 4.84
N ILE A 50 -1.70 -19.42 5.39
CA ILE A 50 -0.59 -18.46 5.52
C ILE A 50 0.62 -19.13 6.19
N SER A 51 0.38 -19.94 7.23
CA SER A 51 1.43 -20.67 7.94
C SER A 51 2.15 -21.67 7.05
N LEU A 52 1.38 -22.50 6.31
CA LEU A 52 1.93 -23.51 5.42
C LEU A 52 2.75 -22.88 4.30
N GLY A 53 2.21 -21.87 3.62
CA GLY A 53 2.93 -21.18 2.53
C GLY A 53 4.21 -20.51 3.03
N THR A 54 4.20 -19.95 4.24
CA THR A 54 5.40 -19.35 4.85
C THR A 54 6.45 -20.41 5.17
N GLN A 55 6.06 -21.52 5.79
CA GLN A 55 6.99 -22.61 6.12
C GLN A 55 7.65 -23.19 4.87
N GLN A 56 6.88 -23.34 3.79
CA GLN A 56 7.38 -23.83 2.51
C GLN A 56 8.44 -22.90 1.90
N ILE A 57 8.16 -21.59 1.83
CA ILE A 57 9.14 -20.65 1.26
C ILE A 57 10.37 -20.48 2.15
N GLU A 58 10.21 -20.51 3.48
CA GLU A 58 11.34 -20.41 4.41
C GLU A 58 12.29 -21.60 4.30
N SER A 59 11.77 -22.81 4.06
CA SER A 59 12.60 -23.99 3.80
C SER A 59 13.48 -23.81 2.54
N LEU A 60 12.92 -23.21 1.49
CA LEU A 60 13.64 -22.91 0.25
C LEU A 60 14.71 -21.83 0.47
N VAL A 61 14.39 -20.77 1.23
CA VAL A 61 15.34 -19.71 1.58
C VAL A 61 16.51 -20.23 2.43
N LYS A 62 16.26 -21.16 3.37
CA LYS A 62 17.33 -21.80 4.15
C LYS A 62 18.30 -22.62 3.30
N ASN A 63 17.84 -23.12 2.15
CA ASN A 63 18.60 -23.94 1.21
C ASN A 63 18.86 -23.22 -0.12
N LEU A 64 18.89 -21.87 -0.11
CA LEU A 64 18.89 -21.07 -1.34
C LEU A 64 20.07 -21.37 -2.28
N ASN A 65 21.22 -21.78 -1.72
CA ASN A 65 22.40 -22.20 -2.47
C ASN A 65 22.15 -23.44 -3.35
N LYS A 66 21.17 -24.28 -3.03
CA LYS A 66 20.76 -25.42 -3.86
C LYS A 66 19.92 -25.01 -5.08
N TYR A 67 19.45 -23.77 -5.13
CA TYR A 67 18.53 -23.27 -6.17
C TYR A 67 19.05 -21.98 -6.84
N PRO A 68 20.29 -21.96 -7.39
CA PRO A 68 20.89 -20.73 -7.92
C PRO A 68 20.06 -20.09 -9.04
N LEU A 69 19.42 -20.90 -9.89
CA LEU A 69 18.59 -20.43 -11.02
C LEU A 69 17.28 -19.76 -10.58
N PHE A 70 16.76 -20.08 -9.39
CA PHE A 70 15.46 -19.57 -8.90
C PHE A 70 15.62 -18.64 -7.69
N LYS A 71 16.85 -18.22 -7.40
CA LYS A 71 17.18 -17.42 -6.22
C LYS A 71 16.30 -16.17 -6.12
N GLU A 72 16.20 -15.41 -7.19
CA GLU A 72 15.44 -14.15 -7.26
C GLU A 72 13.94 -14.39 -7.06
N GLU A 73 13.40 -15.44 -7.67
CA GLU A 73 11.98 -15.78 -7.56
C GLU A 73 11.64 -16.22 -6.13
N ILE A 74 12.45 -17.10 -5.52
CA ILE A 74 12.28 -17.56 -4.14
C ILE A 74 12.29 -16.36 -3.18
N LEU A 75 13.27 -15.47 -3.31
CA LEU A 75 13.37 -14.27 -2.47
C LEU A 75 12.19 -13.32 -2.70
N SER A 76 11.78 -13.12 -3.95
CA SER A 76 10.65 -12.25 -4.29
C SER A 76 9.34 -12.74 -3.66
N ILE A 77 9.10 -14.05 -3.71
CA ILE A 77 7.96 -14.71 -3.08
C ILE A 77 8.01 -14.54 -1.57
N TYR A 78 9.18 -14.77 -0.98
CA TYR A 78 9.34 -14.64 0.46
C TYR A 78 9.08 -13.21 0.94
N VAL A 79 9.67 -12.22 0.27
CA VAL A 79 9.42 -10.79 0.52
C VAL A 79 7.93 -10.46 0.42
N TYR A 80 7.25 -10.96 -0.62
CA TYR A 80 5.82 -10.72 -0.81
C TYR A 80 4.98 -11.30 0.34
N ILE A 81 5.22 -12.57 0.72
CA ILE A 81 4.51 -13.23 1.83
C ILE A 81 4.76 -12.50 3.15
N LEU A 82 6.01 -12.16 3.46
CA LEU A 82 6.36 -11.41 4.66
C LEU A 82 5.61 -10.09 4.72
N PHE A 83 5.58 -9.36 3.60
CA PHE A 83 5.02 -8.01 3.56
C PHE A 83 3.48 -7.99 3.58
N TYR A 84 2.84 -8.69 2.65
CA TYR A 84 1.41 -8.58 2.42
C TYR A 84 0.59 -9.55 3.27
N THR A 85 1.15 -10.70 3.61
CA THR A 85 0.43 -11.78 4.28
C THR A 85 0.75 -11.85 5.77
N LYS A 86 2.03 -11.76 6.14
CA LYS A 86 2.48 -11.79 7.54
C LYS A 86 2.55 -10.42 8.21
N HIS A 87 2.51 -9.35 7.42
CA HIS A 87 2.68 -7.97 7.90
C HIS A 87 4.04 -7.72 8.60
N GLU A 88 5.05 -8.56 8.35
CA GLU A 88 6.44 -8.44 8.82
C GLU A 88 7.22 -7.50 7.89
N LYS A 89 6.74 -6.25 7.76
CA LYS A 89 7.21 -5.29 6.74
C LYS A 89 8.71 -5.01 6.82
N GLU A 90 9.24 -4.84 8.04
CA GLU A 90 10.65 -4.55 8.24
C GLU A 90 11.53 -5.74 7.84
N LYS A 91 11.13 -6.96 8.19
CA LYS A 91 11.84 -8.18 7.77
C LYS A 91 11.85 -8.32 6.25
N ALA A 92 10.73 -8.03 5.58
CA ALA A 92 10.65 -8.02 4.12
C ALA A 92 11.65 -7.02 3.50
N TYR A 93 11.77 -5.80 4.06
CA TYR A 93 12.77 -4.83 3.63
C TYR A 93 14.21 -5.34 3.86
N GLN A 94 14.49 -5.94 5.03
CA GLN A 94 15.82 -6.49 5.30
C GLN A 94 16.22 -7.57 4.28
N ILE A 95 15.28 -8.39 3.82
CA ILE A 95 15.55 -9.35 2.73
C ILE A 95 15.89 -8.64 1.41
N VAL A 96 15.10 -7.63 1.02
CA VAL A 96 15.38 -6.82 -0.19
C VAL A 96 16.80 -6.22 -0.14
N LYS A 97 17.16 -5.64 1.01
CA LYS A 97 18.46 -5.01 1.23
C LYS A 97 19.61 -6.02 1.25
N ASN A 98 19.52 -7.05 2.08
CA ASN A 98 20.63 -7.98 2.33
C ASN A 98 20.97 -8.83 1.10
N TYR A 99 19.96 -9.19 0.31
CA TYR A 99 20.16 -9.93 -0.93
C TYR A 99 20.37 -9.04 -2.17
N LYS A 100 20.37 -7.71 -2.00
CA LYS A 100 20.47 -6.73 -3.09
C LYS A 100 19.49 -7.06 -4.23
N LEU A 101 18.23 -7.28 -3.85
CA LEU A 101 17.23 -7.83 -4.78
C LEU A 101 16.91 -6.88 -5.94
N ALA A 102 17.18 -5.58 -5.81
CA ALA A 102 17.00 -4.61 -6.88
C ALA A 102 18.05 -4.81 -7.99
N ASP A 103 17.66 -5.51 -9.07
CA ASP A 103 18.46 -5.62 -10.29
C ASP A 103 18.02 -4.54 -11.32
N PRO A 104 18.91 -3.61 -11.71
CA PRO A 104 18.68 -2.62 -12.77
C PRO A 104 18.14 -3.16 -14.10
N ASN A 105 18.42 -4.43 -14.43
CA ASN A 105 18.02 -5.05 -15.69
C ASN A 105 16.66 -5.77 -15.60
N ASN A 106 16.11 -5.95 -14.39
CA ASN A 106 14.87 -6.67 -14.15
C ASN A 106 13.78 -5.73 -13.59
N PRO A 107 12.87 -5.23 -14.44
CA PRO A 107 11.81 -4.31 -14.01
C PRO A 107 10.89 -4.84 -12.90
N LEU A 108 10.69 -6.16 -12.80
CA LEU A 108 9.86 -6.75 -11.73
C LEU A 108 10.57 -6.68 -10.38
N LEU A 109 11.89 -6.89 -10.36
CA LEU A 109 12.68 -6.75 -9.14
C LEU A 109 12.84 -5.29 -8.71
N ILE A 110 12.98 -4.36 -9.66
CA ILE A 110 12.88 -2.92 -9.40
C ILE A 110 11.53 -2.57 -8.78
N PHE A 111 10.44 -3.05 -9.39
CA PHE A 111 9.08 -2.81 -8.89
C PHE A 111 8.91 -3.30 -7.45
N LEU A 112 9.25 -4.56 -7.19
CA LEU A 112 9.12 -5.14 -5.86
C LEU A 112 9.99 -4.40 -4.84
N SER A 113 11.28 -4.20 -5.16
CA SER A 113 12.24 -3.58 -4.23
C SER A 113 11.88 -2.14 -3.92
N ALA A 114 11.52 -1.33 -4.93
CA ALA A 114 11.09 0.05 -4.73
C ALA A 114 9.79 0.12 -3.91
N THR A 115 8.82 -0.75 -4.20
CA THR A 115 7.53 -0.77 -3.49
C THR A 115 7.70 -1.12 -2.02
N ILE A 116 8.48 -2.14 -1.69
CA ILE A 116 8.72 -2.58 -0.31
C ILE A 116 9.50 -1.49 0.45
N THR A 117 10.51 -0.91 -0.19
CA THR A 117 11.33 0.15 0.39
C THR A 117 10.50 1.41 0.67
N HIS A 118 9.68 1.85 -0.29
CA HIS A 118 8.77 2.99 -0.10
C HIS A 118 7.74 2.72 0.99
N LYS A 119 7.05 1.57 0.96
CA LYS A 119 6.00 1.25 1.94
C LYS A 119 6.54 0.96 3.37
N THR A 120 7.86 0.99 3.56
CA THR A 120 8.52 0.97 4.87
C THR A 120 9.10 2.34 5.28
N GLY A 121 8.71 3.42 4.59
CA GLY A 121 9.09 4.79 4.92
C GLY A 121 10.46 5.24 4.40
N ARG A 122 11.08 4.47 3.49
CA ARG A 122 12.42 4.76 2.95
C ARG A 122 12.35 5.33 1.54
N ASN A 123 11.58 6.40 1.37
CA ASN A 123 11.23 6.91 0.04
C ASN A 123 12.45 7.37 -0.79
N ASP A 124 13.48 7.94 -0.17
CA ASP A 124 14.71 8.31 -0.87
C ASP A 124 15.44 7.11 -1.47
N GLU A 125 15.46 5.98 -0.76
CA GLU A 125 16.04 4.73 -1.24
C GLU A 125 15.19 4.13 -2.36
N ALA A 126 13.86 4.17 -2.23
CA ALA A 126 12.95 3.71 -3.28
C ALA A 126 13.10 4.52 -4.57
N ILE A 127 13.29 5.84 -4.47
CA ILE A 127 13.59 6.72 -5.59
C ILE A 127 14.90 6.29 -6.27
N ARG A 128 15.97 6.06 -5.51
CA ARG A 128 17.26 5.58 -6.08
C ARG A 128 17.13 4.23 -6.77
N ILE A 129 16.32 3.31 -6.23
CA ILE A 129 16.04 2.02 -6.88
C ILE A 129 15.37 2.25 -8.25
N LEU A 130 14.33 3.08 -8.31
CA LEU A 130 13.62 3.38 -9.56
C LEU A 130 14.51 4.10 -10.59
N GLU A 131 15.36 5.00 -10.12
CA GLU A 131 16.33 5.73 -10.94
C GLU A 131 17.41 4.81 -11.53
N SER A 132 17.80 3.75 -10.80
CA SER A 132 18.80 2.79 -11.26
C SER A 132 18.36 1.92 -12.43
N ARG A 133 17.05 1.87 -12.73
CA ARG A 133 16.47 1.03 -13.79
C ARG A 133 17.10 1.34 -15.14
N LYS A 134 17.65 0.33 -15.80
CA LYS A 134 18.15 0.43 -17.17
C LYS A 134 17.01 0.29 -18.18
N LYS A 135 17.04 1.12 -19.22
CA LYS A 135 16.18 0.93 -20.40
C LYS A 135 16.89 -0.04 -21.34
N ILE A 136 16.30 -1.22 -21.54
CA ILE A 136 16.85 -2.26 -22.40
C ILE A 136 16.11 -2.23 -23.74
N SER A 137 16.86 -2.17 -24.84
CA SER A 137 16.27 -2.21 -26.19
C SER A 137 15.49 -3.51 -26.39
N GLY A 138 14.28 -3.42 -26.96
CA GLY A 138 13.40 -4.57 -27.20
C GLY A 138 12.66 -5.10 -25.97
N GLN A 139 12.91 -4.56 -24.76
CA GLN A 139 12.13 -4.91 -23.58
C GLN A 139 10.76 -4.21 -23.59
N LEU A 140 9.70 -4.96 -23.27
CA LEU A 140 8.37 -4.37 -23.13
C LEU A 140 8.38 -3.29 -22.03
N PRO A 141 7.83 -2.10 -22.30
CA PRO A 141 7.84 -1.00 -21.34
C PRO A 141 6.97 -1.33 -20.13
N PHE A 142 7.50 -1.07 -18.93
CA PHE A 142 6.75 -1.19 -17.68
C PHE A 142 6.41 0.21 -17.13
N TYR A 143 5.47 0.89 -17.79
CA TYR A 143 5.13 2.30 -17.52
C TYR A 143 4.66 2.57 -16.08
N TYR A 144 4.15 1.56 -15.37
CA TYR A 144 3.75 1.72 -13.97
C TYR A 144 4.93 2.12 -13.06
N LEU A 145 6.16 1.72 -13.40
CA LEU A 145 7.36 2.17 -12.70
C LEU A 145 7.60 3.67 -12.85
N ASP A 146 7.23 4.27 -13.98
CA ASP A 146 7.30 5.72 -14.19
C ASP A 146 6.28 6.45 -13.31
N PHE A 147 5.07 5.91 -13.18
CA PHE A 147 4.10 6.42 -12.23
C PHE A 147 4.60 6.34 -10.78
N LEU A 148 5.13 5.20 -10.35
CA LEU A 148 5.72 5.07 -9.01
C LEU A 148 6.85 6.07 -8.80
N TYR A 149 7.71 6.27 -9.80
CA TYR A 149 8.83 7.19 -9.70
C TYR A 149 8.35 8.62 -9.48
N GLY A 150 7.43 9.09 -10.31
CA GLY A 150 6.84 10.42 -10.16
C GLY A 150 6.05 10.57 -8.84
N LYS A 151 5.30 9.55 -8.44
CA LYS A 151 4.56 9.54 -7.16
C LYS A 151 5.51 9.64 -5.96
N TYR A 152 6.62 8.91 -5.96
CA TYR A 152 7.58 8.91 -4.85
C TYR A 152 8.34 10.24 -4.78
N LYS A 153 8.72 10.80 -5.93
CA LYS A 153 9.25 12.16 -6.04
C LYS A 153 8.26 13.20 -5.52
N LEU A 154 6.97 13.06 -5.85
CA LEU A 154 5.91 13.93 -5.34
C LEU A 154 5.78 13.84 -3.80
N CYS A 155 5.94 12.65 -3.21
CA CYS A 155 5.94 12.47 -1.75
C CYS A 155 7.09 13.22 -1.07
N ARG A 156 8.25 13.36 -1.75
CA ARG A 156 9.39 14.18 -1.31
C ARG A 156 9.24 15.66 -1.64
N LEU A 157 8.17 16.04 -2.35
CA LEU A 157 7.92 17.39 -2.84
C LEU A 157 8.93 17.86 -3.91
N ASP A 158 9.41 16.94 -4.75
CA ASP A 158 10.29 17.27 -5.88
C ASP A 158 9.51 18.03 -6.97
N LYS A 159 10.10 19.12 -7.50
CA LYS A 159 9.45 20.02 -8.48
C LYS A 159 9.30 19.42 -9.88
N ASP A 160 9.92 18.28 -10.16
CA ASP A 160 9.91 17.59 -11.45
C ASP A 160 9.18 16.23 -11.38
N ALA A 161 8.40 16.01 -10.31
CA ALA A 161 7.63 14.79 -10.10
C ALA A 161 6.59 14.51 -11.20
N ASP A 162 6.06 15.55 -11.85
CA ASP A 162 5.08 15.46 -12.94
C ASP A 162 5.62 14.74 -14.17
N ILE A 163 6.91 14.94 -14.50
CA ILE A 163 7.53 14.39 -15.72
C ILE A 163 7.27 12.89 -15.85
N HIS A 164 7.49 12.12 -14.79
CA HIS A 164 7.34 10.66 -14.83
C HIS A 164 5.88 10.21 -14.75
N MET A 165 5.01 10.94 -14.04
CA MET A 165 3.58 10.63 -14.02
C MET A 165 2.93 10.90 -15.39
N LEU A 166 3.38 11.94 -16.10
CA LEU A 166 2.98 12.22 -17.47
C LEU A 166 3.40 11.10 -18.43
N GLN A 167 4.61 10.55 -18.27
CA GLN A 167 5.03 9.39 -19.06
C GLN A 167 4.06 8.20 -18.90
N PHE A 168 3.60 7.92 -17.69
CA PHE A 168 2.62 6.87 -17.44
C PHE A 168 1.28 7.15 -18.12
N VAL A 169 0.65 8.30 -17.86
CA VAL A 169 -0.71 8.57 -18.38
C VAL A 169 -0.78 8.72 -19.90
N HIS A 170 0.34 9.02 -20.57
CA HIS A 170 0.41 9.12 -22.02
C HIS A 170 0.62 7.78 -22.73
N HIS A 171 1.28 6.80 -22.09
CA HIS A 171 1.68 5.57 -22.77
C HIS A 171 1.07 4.29 -22.19
N PHE A 172 0.51 4.34 -20.98
CA PHE A 172 -0.09 3.17 -20.36
C PHE A 172 -1.55 2.98 -20.81
N GLU A 173 -1.80 1.84 -21.47
CA GLU A 173 -3.12 1.47 -22.01
C GLU A 173 -3.92 0.54 -21.07
N GLY A 174 -3.44 0.30 -19.85
CA GLY A 174 -4.11 -0.55 -18.88
C GLY A 174 -5.25 0.14 -18.13
N ARG A 175 -5.88 -0.59 -17.20
CA ARG A 175 -7.12 -0.16 -16.53
C ARG A 175 -6.92 0.46 -15.14
N HIS A 176 -5.79 0.19 -14.50
CA HIS A 176 -5.52 0.49 -13.09
C HIS A 176 -4.63 1.72 -12.93
N TYR A 177 -4.80 2.43 -11.82
CA TYR A 177 -4.02 3.60 -11.38
C TYR A 177 -4.13 4.83 -12.27
N ILE A 178 -4.97 4.81 -13.31
CA ILE A 178 -5.16 5.96 -14.20
C ILE A 178 -5.79 7.14 -13.44
N LYS A 179 -6.80 6.88 -12.59
CA LYS A 179 -7.45 7.95 -11.82
C LYS A 179 -6.52 8.45 -10.73
N GLU A 180 -5.79 7.54 -10.06
CA GLU A 180 -4.77 7.92 -9.09
C GLU A 180 -3.68 8.80 -9.75
N ALA A 181 -3.19 8.44 -10.94
CA ALA A 181 -2.16 9.21 -11.62
C ALA A 181 -2.63 10.64 -11.96
N TYR A 182 -3.85 10.80 -12.48
CA TYR A 182 -4.42 12.13 -12.70
C TYR A 182 -4.64 12.90 -11.39
N GLN A 183 -4.99 12.22 -10.29
CA GLN A 183 -5.08 12.84 -8.98
C GLN A 183 -3.72 13.36 -8.51
N LYS A 184 -2.64 12.60 -8.71
CA LYS A 184 -1.28 13.04 -8.35
C LYS A 184 -0.79 14.19 -9.23
N LEU A 185 -1.15 14.22 -10.51
CA LEU A 185 -0.90 15.37 -11.39
C LEU A 185 -1.69 16.61 -10.94
N TYR A 186 -2.96 16.46 -10.57
CA TYR A 186 -3.76 17.53 -9.97
C TYR A 186 -3.12 18.07 -8.68
N TRP A 187 -2.67 17.19 -7.79
CA TRP A 187 -1.96 17.56 -6.56
C TRP A 187 -0.64 18.30 -6.82
N TYR A 188 0.12 17.86 -7.82
CA TYR A 188 1.34 18.54 -8.26
C TYR A 188 1.03 19.99 -8.71
N GLU A 189 0.01 20.16 -9.55
CA GLU A 189 -0.43 21.48 -10.01
C GLU A 189 -0.92 22.37 -8.85
N LEU A 190 -1.61 21.79 -7.86
CA LEU A 190 -2.06 22.53 -6.67
C LEU A 190 -0.89 23.06 -5.82
N ILE A 191 0.16 22.26 -5.68
CA ILE A 191 1.28 22.56 -4.77
C ILE A 191 2.35 23.45 -5.41
N PHE A 192 2.69 23.22 -6.69
CA PHE A 192 3.88 23.82 -7.29
C PHE A 192 3.58 24.90 -8.33
N LYS A 193 2.70 24.61 -9.28
CA LYS A 193 2.51 25.44 -10.48
C LYS A 193 1.36 26.41 -10.37
N LYS A 194 0.32 26.03 -9.62
CA LYS A 194 -0.93 26.79 -9.46
C LYS A 194 -1.61 27.13 -10.80
N ASP A 195 -1.40 26.32 -11.83
CA ASP A 195 -2.04 26.48 -13.14
C ASP A 195 -3.49 25.99 -13.06
N VAL A 196 -4.43 26.93 -13.01
CA VAL A 196 -5.87 26.66 -12.88
C VAL A 196 -6.41 25.84 -14.05
N ASN A 197 -5.87 26.02 -15.26
CA ASN A 197 -6.33 25.30 -16.45
C ASN A 197 -5.91 23.83 -16.37
N LYS A 198 -4.66 23.57 -15.99
CA LYS A 198 -4.18 22.19 -15.76
C LYS A 198 -4.86 21.52 -14.58
N GLN A 199 -5.12 22.26 -13.50
CA GLN A 199 -5.89 21.75 -12.35
C GLN A 199 -7.28 21.28 -12.80
N LYS A 200 -8.02 22.12 -13.53
CA LYS A 200 -9.34 21.75 -14.09
C LYS A 200 -9.23 20.56 -15.03
N LEU A 201 -8.24 20.55 -15.92
CA LEU A 201 -8.01 19.45 -16.85
C LEU A 201 -7.80 18.13 -16.11
N TYR A 202 -6.84 18.06 -15.18
CA TYR A 202 -6.55 16.83 -14.45
C TYR A 202 -7.70 16.41 -13.55
N PHE A 203 -8.39 17.36 -12.92
CA PHE A 203 -9.59 17.07 -12.13
C PHE A 203 -10.69 16.38 -12.97
N GLU A 204 -10.95 16.88 -14.18
CA GLU A 204 -11.88 16.22 -15.11
C GLU A 204 -11.38 14.86 -15.61
N LYS A 205 -10.05 14.67 -15.75
CA LYS A 205 -9.48 13.36 -16.09
C LYS A 205 -9.67 12.33 -14.97
N ILE A 206 -9.63 12.72 -13.70
CA ILE A 206 -9.93 11.83 -12.56
C ILE A 206 -11.34 11.25 -12.70
N LYS A 207 -12.31 12.09 -13.07
CA LYS A 207 -13.71 11.65 -13.28
C LYS A 207 -13.85 10.74 -14.50
N ASN A 208 -13.26 11.14 -15.62
CA ASN A 208 -13.63 10.62 -16.94
C ASN A 208 -12.64 9.61 -17.56
N LYS A 209 -11.45 9.40 -16.98
CA LYS A 209 -10.46 8.43 -17.47
C LYS A 209 -10.24 7.29 -16.49
N GLY A 210 -9.87 6.12 -17.01
CA GLY A 210 -9.63 4.92 -16.20
C GLY A 210 -10.88 4.31 -15.58
N ASN A 211 -10.68 3.34 -14.69
CA ASN A 211 -11.76 2.64 -13.99
C ASN A 211 -11.54 2.70 -12.47
N SER A 212 -12.61 2.60 -11.68
CA SER A 212 -12.52 2.56 -10.22
C SER A 212 -12.59 1.10 -9.71
N LEU A 213 -11.58 0.30 -10.06
CA LEU A 213 -11.52 -1.14 -9.74
C LEU A 213 -10.65 -1.47 -8.53
N ILE A 214 -9.78 -0.54 -8.14
CA ILE A 214 -8.87 -0.67 -7.00
C ILE A 214 -9.09 0.49 -6.04
N ASP A 215 -8.75 0.28 -4.77
CA ASP A 215 -8.95 1.25 -3.70
C ASP A 215 -8.36 2.64 -4.05
N GLU A 216 -7.19 2.68 -4.69
CA GLU A 216 -6.52 3.92 -5.08
C GLU A 216 -7.33 4.74 -6.10
N ASP A 217 -7.89 4.11 -7.13
CA ASP A 217 -8.70 4.78 -8.15
C ASP A 217 -10.09 5.13 -7.62
N ILE A 218 -10.67 4.29 -6.76
CA ILE A 218 -11.93 4.57 -6.04
C ILE A 218 -11.75 5.80 -5.16
N GLN A 219 -10.67 5.85 -4.38
CA GLN A 219 -10.35 7.00 -3.54
C GLN A 219 -10.16 8.26 -4.38
N ALA A 220 -9.38 8.18 -5.47
CA ALA A 220 -9.15 9.31 -6.37
C ALA A 220 -10.48 9.89 -6.89
N LEU A 221 -11.41 9.02 -7.31
CA LEU A 221 -12.73 9.45 -7.73
C LEU A 221 -13.55 10.05 -6.58
N SER A 222 -13.52 9.45 -5.39
CA SER A 222 -14.29 9.93 -4.24
C SER A 222 -13.90 11.35 -3.83
N GLU A 223 -12.61 11.70 -3.92
CA GLU A 223 -12.12 13.04 -3.58
C GLU A 223 -12.64 14.13 -4.53
N THR A 224 -13.11 13.76 -5.73
CA THR A 224 -13.76 14.74 -6.63
C THR A 224 -15.14 15.21 -6.13
N LYS A 225 -15.74 14.52 -5.15
CA LYS A 225 -17.03 14.89 -4.54
C LYS A 225 -16.89 15.93 -3.44
N THR A 226 -15.67 16.10 -2.92
CA THR A 226 -15.30 17.11 -1.91
C THR A 226 -14.07 17.87 -2.41
N PRO A 227 -14.22 18.77 -3.40
CA PRO A 227 -13.12 19.27 -4.22
C PRO A 227 -12.17 20.22 -3.50
N GLU A 228 -12.51 20.68 -2.30
CA GLU A 228 -11.63 21.55 -1.51
C GLU A 228 -10.47 20.72 -0.94
N VAL A 229 -9.31 20.91 -1.56
CA VAL A 229 -8.04 20.34 -1.10
C VAL A 229 -7.19 21.45 -0.52
N ASP A 230 -6.96 21.42 0.79
CA ASP A 230 -6.05 22.36 1.44
C ASP A 230 -4.59 22.02 1.06
N PRO A 231 -3.81 22.95 0.46
CA PRO A 231 -2.45 22.67 0.03
C PRO A 231 -1.47 22.30 1.15
N ILE A 232 -1.68 22.79 2.38
CA ILE A 232 -0.82 22.48 3.53
C ILE A 232 -1.13 21.06 4.03
N LEU A 233 -2.41 20.70 4.20
CA LEU A 233 -2.80 19.33 4.56
C LEU A 233 -2.37 18.33 3.49
N LEU A 234 -2.43 18.71 2.21
CA LEU A 234 -1.96 17.89 1.11
C LEU A 234 -0.43 17.69 1.16
N LYS A 235 0.36 18.74 1.42
CA LYS A 235 1.81 18.59 1.62
C LYS A 235 2.12 17.68 2.79
N ALA A 236 1.40 17.81 3.91
CA ALA A 236 1.57 16.94 5.06
C ALA A 236 1.24 15.48 4.72
N ARG A 237 0.17 15.23 3.94
CA ARG A 237 -0.16 13.90 3.41
C ARG A 237 0.98 13.32 2.56
N LEU A 238 1.48 14.09 1.59
CA LEU A 238 2.57 13.65 0.72
C LEU A 238 3.84 13.30 1.49
N LEU A 239 4.22 14.15 2.44
CA LEU A 239 5.36 13.90 3.32
C LEU A 239 5.15 12.63 4.16
N TYR A 240 3.95 12.41 4.70
CA TYR A 240 3.62 11.20 5.45
C TYR A 240 3.72 9.95 4.55
N ASP A 241 3.14 10.00 3.35
CA ASP A 241 3.18 8.90 2.38
C ASP A 241 4.62 8.55 1.96
N GLY A 242 5.53 9.53 1.97
CA GLY A 242 6.97 9.34 1.76
C GLY A 242 7.78 8.90 2.99
N GLY A 243 7.16 8.74 4.16
CA GLY A 243 7.89 8.40 5.39
C GLY A 243 8.58 9.56 6.10
N TYR A 244 8.37 10.80 5.65
CA TYR A 244 8.94 12.02 6.23
C TYR A 244 8.11 12.50 7.43
N TYR A 245 7.88 11.63 8.41
CA TYR A 245 6.90 11.82 9.48
C TYR A 245 7.18 13.05 10.36
N SER A 246 8.43 13.27 10.77
CA SER A 246 8.80 14.45 11.56
C SER A 246 8.58 15.75 10.78
N THR A 247 8.96 15.77 9.50
CA THR A 247 8.76 16.94 8.63
C THR A 247 7.27 17.23 8.44
N SER A 248 6.46 16.20 8.21
CA SER A 248 5.00 16.31 8.09
C SER A 248 4.36 16.82 9.39
N GLN A 249 4.76 16.28 10.55
CA GLN A 249 4.27 16.71 11.86
C GLN A 249 4.62 18.18 12.14
N ASN A 250 5.86 18.59 11.91
CA ASN A 250 6.31 19.96 12.12
C ASN A 250 5.54 20.96 11.25
N LEU A 251 5.28 20.60 9.98
CA LEU A 251 4.46 21.43 9.08
C LEU A 251 3.05 21.66 9.66
N LEU A 252 2.42 20.62 10.20
CA LEU A 252 1.08 20.71 10.77
C LEU A 252 1.06 21.53 12.08
N ILE A 253 2.02 21.28 12.98
CA ILE A 253 2.12 22.03 14.25
C ILE A 253 2.30 23.53 14.00
N ASN A 254 3.21 23.89 13.08
CA ASN A 254 3.50 25.29 12.74
C ASN A 254 2.33 26.00 12.04
N THR A 255 1.36 25.25 11.52
CA THR A 255 0.19 25.81 10.82
C THR A 255 -1.12 25.58 11.56
N SER A 256 -1.05 25.12 12.82
CA SER A 256 -2.19 24.73 13.64
C SER A 256 -3.24 25.85 13.83
N SER A 257 -2.80 27.11 14.00
CA SER A 257 -3.69 28.27 14.19
C SER A 257 -4.69 28.47 13.04
N ILE A 258 -4.30 28.13 11.80
CA ILE A 258 -5.15 28.22 10.61
C ILE A 258 -6.34 27.28 10.72
N TYR A 259 -6.11 26.04 11.17
CA TYR A 259 -7.15 25.00 11.21
C TYR A 259 -8.10 25.18 12.39
N PHE A 260 -7.60 25.67 13.52
CA PHE A 260 -8.47 26.07 14.63
C PHE A 260 -9.44 27.19 14.22
N ALA A 261 -9.03 28.09 13.32
CA ALA A 261 -9.90 29.13 12.78
C ALA A 261 -10.89 28.61 11.71
N LYS A 262 -10.44 27.73 10.80
CA LYS A 262 -11.23 27.26 9.64
C LYS A 262 -12.24 26.15 9.92
N LYS A 263 -12.19 25.51 11.10
CA LYS A 263 -13.03 24.35 11.48
C LYS A 263 -12.86 23.07 10.62
N ASP A 264 -11.92 23.02 9.67
CA ASP A 264 -11.53 21.79 8.97
C ASP A 264 -10.58 20.94 9.83
N LEU A 265 -11.12 20.51 10.97
CA LEU A 265 -10.37 19.84 12.03
C LEU A 265 -10.33 18.32 11.82
N GLU A 266 -11.26 17.72 11.06
CA GLU A 266 -11.29 16.27 10.84
C GLU A 266 -10.00 15.79 10.17
N GLU A 267 -9.65 16.39 9.03
CA GLU A 267 -8.44 16.01 8.29
C GLU A 267 -7.17 16.41 9.04
N TYR A 268 -7.10 17.62 9.59
CA TYR A 268 -5.96 18.07 10.40
C TYR A 268 -5.68 17.09 11.55
N ASN A 269 -6.70 16.75 12.35
CA ASN A 269 -6.57 15.81 13.46
C ASN A 269 -6.10 14.44 12.96
N TYR A 270 -6.66 13.95 11.85
CA TYR A 270 -6.26 12.67 11.28
C TYR A 270 -4.78 12.67 10.88
N ARG A 271 -4.31 13.72 10.21
CA ARG A 271 -2.91 13.83 9.76
C ARG A 271 -1.95 13.94 10.94
N ILE A 272 -2.28 14.70 11.98
CA ILE A 272 -1.47 14.74 13.21
C ILE A 272 -1.41 13.36 13.85
N ALA A 273 -2.55 12.67 14.00
CA ALA A 273 -2.60 11.35 14.61
C ALA A 273 -1.75 10.32 13.85
N LYS A 274 -1.85 10.29 12.51
CA LYS A 274 -1.04 9.41 11.65
C LYS A 274 0.45 9.62 11.85
N ASN A 275 0.90 10.88 11.89
CA ASN A 275 2.31 11.22 12.11
C ASN A 275 2.78 10.84 13.51
N ALA A 276 2.00 11.19 14.55
CA ALA A 276 2.31 10.85 15.93
C ALA A 276 2.44 9.32 16.12
N ASP A 277 1.51 8.55 15.54
CA ASP A 277 1.52 7.08 15.55
C ASP A 277 2.80 6.52 14.88
N ALA A 278 3.15 7.03 13.70
CA ALA A 278 4.36 6.62 12.99
C ALA A 278 5.67 6.98 13.75
N LEU A 279 5.64 8.04 14.55
CA LEU A 279 6.73 8.47 15.44
C LEU A 279 6.70 7.80 16.81
N ASN A 280 5.82 6.81 17.05
CA ASN A 280 5.61 6.13 18.32
C ASN A 280 5.18 7.06 19.49
N GLN A 281 4.58 8.20 19.18
CA GLN A 281 4.01 9.14 20.15
C GLN A 281 2.57 8.72 20.50
N ASN A 282 2.41 7.52 21.08
CA ASN A 282 1.11 6.86 21.24
C ASN A 282 0.06 7.70 21.98
N ALA A 283 0.44 8.39 23.05
CA ALA A 283 -0.48 9.22 23.82
C ALA A 283 -1.11 10.34 22.97
N LEU A 284 -0.27 11.02 22.17
CA LEU A 284 -0.71 12.06 21.25
C LEU A 284 -1.58 11.47 20.13
N ALA A 285 -1.14 10.36 19.53
CA ALA A 285 -1.88 9.68 18.47
C ALA A 285 -3.30 9.29 18.92
N ILE A 286 -3.44 8.75 20.13
CA ILE A 286 -4.75 8.35 20.69
C ILE A 286 -5.68 9.55 20.81
N VAL A 287 -5.21 10.68 21.34
CA VAL A 287 -6.02 11.90 21.49
C VAL A 287 -6.54 12.37 20.13
N TYR A 288 -5.65 12.51 19.16
CA TYR A 288 -6.02 13.02 17.84
C TYR A 288 -6.86 12.04 17.03
N TYR A 289 -6.64 10.72 17.12
CA TYR A 289 -7.53 9.75 16.48
C TYR A 289 -8.94 9.78 17.07
N LYS A 290 -9.08 9.93 18.39
CA LYS A 290 -10.41 10.09 19.02
C LYS A 290 -11.11 11.34 18.51
N ASN A 291 -10.38 12.45 18.39
CA ASN A 291 -10.92 13.69 17.82
C ASN A 291 -11.34 13.52 16.35
N THR A 292 -10.55 12.81 15.52
CA THR A 292 -10.96 12.47 14.14
C THR A 292 -12.28 11.72 14.12
N ILE A 293 -12.46 10.72 14.98
CA ILE A 293 -13.69 9.91 15.02
C ILE A 293 -14.88 10.74 15.48
N SER A 294 -14.71 11.57 16.51
CA SER A 294 -15.82 12.38 17.06
C SER A 294 -16.27 13.49 16.09
N MET A 295 -15.37 14.01 15.27
CA MET A 295 -15.66 15.09 14.32
C MET A 295 -16.08 14.59 12.93
N SER A 296 -16.06 13.29 12.70
CA SER A 296 -16.21 12.75 11.35
C SER A 296 -17.60 12.94 10.79
N THR A 297 -17.64 13.45 9.56
CA THR A 297 -18.87 13.54 8.76
C THR A 297 -19.27 12.24 8.08
N GLY A 298 -18.43 11.20 8.16
CA GLY A 298 -18.64 9.89 7.53
C GLY A 298 -18.38 9.85 6.02
N LYS A 299 -18.11 11.00 5.39
CA LYS A 299 -17.86 11.11 3.93
C LYS A 299 -16.45 10.65 3.54
N LYS A 300 -15.46 10.88 4.41
CA LYS A 300 -14.05 10.52 4.19
C LYS A 300 -13.70 9.24 4.97
N TYR A 301 -12.64 8.56 4.55
CA TYR A 301 -12.15 7.33 5.21
C TYR A 301 -11.47 7.56 6.57
N PHE A 302 -11.28 8.82 6.98
CA PHE A 302 -10.44 9.18 8.12
C PHE A 302 -10.90 8.56 9.43
N ALA A 303 -12.19 8.62 9.77
CA ALA A 303 -12.68 7.98 10.99
C ALA A 303 -12.58 6.45 10.97
N CYS A 304 -12.84 5.81 9.83
CA CYS A 304 -12.68 4.36 9.68
C CYS A 304 -11.21 3.96 9.90
N SER A 305 -10.28 4.69 9.27
CA SER A 305 -8.84 4.48 9.46
C SER A 305 -8.35 4.82 10.88
N ALA A 306 -8.90 5.86 11.52
CA ALA A 306 -8.56 6.24 12.88
C ALA A 306 -9.02 5.18 13.88
N ALA A 307 -10.23 4.64 13.71
CA ALA A 307 -10.76 3.56 14.53
C ALA A 307 -9.92 2.28 14.40
N LEU A 308 -9.51 1.90 13.18
CA LEU A 308 -8.56 0.81 12.98
C LEU A 308 -7.23 1.06 13.71
N SER A 309 -6.69 2.27 13.59
CA SER A 309 -5.38 2.63 14.20
C SER A 309 -5.44 2.59 15.72
N LEU A 310 -6.52 3.11 16.34
CA LEU A 310 -6.76 2.95 17.78
C LEU A 310 -6.84 1.47 18.18
N GLY A 311 -7.57 0.66 17.41
CA GLY A 311 -7.64 -0.78 17.62
C GLY A 311 -6.28 -1.46 17.68
N LEU A 312 -5.39 -1.12 16.73
CA LEU A 312 -4.02 -1.63 16.65
C LEU A 312 -3.13 -1.14 17.80
N ILE A 313 -3.24 0.13 18.18
CA ILE A 313 -2.50 0.68 19.33
C ILE A 313 -2.92 -0.04 20.62
N TYR A 314 -4.23 -0.17 20.86
CA TYR A 314 -4.73 -0.83 22.06
C TYR A 314 -4.41 -2.33 22.08
N GLU A 315 -4.39 -2.99 20.92
CA GLU A 315 -3.90 -4.37 20.83
C GLU A 315 -2.42 -4.47 21.25
N LYS A 316 -1.55 -3.61 20.72
CA LYS A 316 -0.12 -3.58 21.06
C LYS A 316 0.08 -3.36 22.58
N ASP A 317 -0.76 -2.52 23.18
CA ASP A 317 -0.79 -2.24 24.61
C ASP A 317 -1.50 -3.34 25.44
N LYS A 318 -1.96 -4.43 24.82
CA LYS A 318 -2.73 -5.53 25.45
C LYS A 318 -4.03 -5.08 26.13
N LYS A 319 -4.59 -3.94 25.70
CA LYS A 319 -5.88 -3.39 26.15
C LYS A 319 -7.00 -3.92 25.25
N TYR A 320 -7.24 -5.23 25.29
CA TYR A 320 -8.07 -5.93 24.30
C TYR A 320 -9.53 -5.49 24.28
N ARG A 321 -10.10 -5.09 25.42
CA ARG A 321 -11.46 -4.50 25.47
C ARG A 321 -11.57 -3.25 24.59
N ASN A 322 -10.65 -2.30 24.76
CA ASN A 322 -10.60 -1.07 23.96
C ASN A 322 -10.28 -1.38 22.50
N ALA A 323 -9.38 -2.34 22.25
CA ALA A 323 -9.07 -2.78 20.90
C ALA A 323 -10.34 -3.26 20.18
N ARG A 324 -11.13 -4.14 20.82
CA ARG A 324 -12.41 -4.64 20.28
C ARG A 324 -13.41 -3.53 20.00
N GLU A 325 -13.56 -2.58 20.92
CA GLU A 325 -14.45 -1.42 20.75
C GLU A 325 -14.13 -0.65 19.46
N TYR A 326 -12.87 -0.24 19.28
CA TYR A 326 -12.48 0.55 18.11
C TYR A 326 -12.42 -0.25 16.81
N LEU A 327 -12.09 -1.54 16.86
CA LEU A 327 -12.13 -2.41 15.68
C LEU A 327 -13.58 -2.60 15.21
N ASN A 328 -14.54 -2.79 16.12
CA ASN A 328 -15.95 -2.84 15.77
C ASN A 328 -16.46 -1.48 15.25
N LYS A 329 -15.98 -0.37 15.81
CA LYS A 329 -16.26 0.97 15.28
C LYS A 329 -15.72 1.14 13.85
N CYS A 330 -14.56 0.59 13.52
CA CYS A 330 -14.04 0.56 12.16
C CYS A 330 -15.00 -0.20 11.22
N LEU A 331 -15.51 -1.36 11.65
CA LEU A 331 -16.42 -2.19 10.87
C LEU A 331 -17.80 -1.55 10.64
N SER A 332 -18.23 -0.66 11.54
CA SER A 332 -19.49 0.09 11.37
C SER A 332 -19.38 1.31 10.44
N LEU A 333 -18.16 1.67 10.00
CA LEU A 333 -17.91 2.84 9.15
C LEU A 333 -17.62 2.39 7.72
N HIS A 334 -18.40 2.89 6.75
CA HIS A 334 -18.38 2.45 5.35
C HIS A 334 -17.97 3.59 4.39
N PRO A 335 -16.70 4.03 4.39
CA PRO A 335 -16.25 5.04 3.44
C PRO A 335 -16.29 4.49 2.00
N GLU A 336 -16.45 5.38 1.01
CA GLU A 336 -16.49 4.96 -0.40
C GLU A 336 -15.18 4.29 -0.86
N GLY A 337 -14.03 4.83 -0.42
CA GLY A 337 -12.70 4.27 -0.65
C GLY A 337 -12.15 3.53 0.58
N TYR A 338 -11.33 2.50 0.34
CA TYR A 338 -10.61 1.72 1.36
C TYR A 338 -11.45 0.90 2.36
N SER A 339 -12.79 0.91 2.29
CA SER A 339 -13.64 0.18 3.23
C SER A 339 -13.27 -1.31 3.34
N THR A 340 -13.17 -2.00 2.19
CA THR A 340 -12.80 -3.42 2.15
C THR A 340 -11.45 -3.70 2.82
N SER A 341 -10.42 -2.93 2.49
CA SER A 341 -9.07 -3.16 3.02
C SER A 341 -8.94 -2.79 4.50
N LEU A 342 -9.65 -1.76 4.97
CA LEU A 342 -9.71 -1.38 6.38
C LEU A 342 -10.47 -2.44 7.20
N HIS A 343 -11.63 -2.89 6.71
CA HIS A 343 -12.45 -3.89 7.38
C HIS A 343 -11.76 -5.24 7.45
N GLN A 344 -11.07 -5.65 6.38
CA GLN A 344 -10.32 -6.89 6.40
C GLN A 344 -9.23 -6.87 7.48
N LYS A 345 -8.48 -5.77 7.60
CA LYS A 345 -7.50 -5.61 8.68
C LYS A 345 -8.15 -5.67 10.05
N ALA A 346 -9.28 -4.97 10.24
CA ALA A 346 -9.99 -4.99 11.51
C ALA A 346 -10.44 -6.40 11.91
N LYS A 347 -10.99 -7.17 10.96
CA LYS A 347 -11.38 -8.58 11.16
C LYS A 347 -10.18 -9.47 11.50
N THR A 348 -9.05 -9.30 10.82
CA THR A 348 -7.83 -10.05 11.12
C THR A 348 -7.35 -9.81 12.56
N VAL A 349 -7.38 -8.56 13.02
CA VAL A 349 -7.02 -8.21 14.40
C VAL A 349 -8.02 -8.81 15.39
N LEU A 350 -9.32 -8.65 15.14
CA LEU A 350 -10.38 -9.23 16.00
C LEU A 350 -10.23 -10.74 16.17
N ALA A 351 -9.96 -11.47 15.09
CA ALA A 351 -9.72 -12.91 15.13
C ALA A 351 -8.48 -13.27 15.98
N ARG A 352 -7.43 -12.45 15.94
CA ARG A 352 -6.22 -12.65 16.74
C ARG A 352 -6.45 -12.41 18.23
N ILE A 353 -7.30 -11.44 18.58
CA ILE A 353 -7.54 -11.05 19.99
C ILE A 353 -8.76 -11.73 20.63
N GLN A 354 -9.51 -12.56 19.90
CA GLN A 354 -10.81 -13.11 20.35
C GLN A 354 -10.76 -13.87 21.68
N ASN A 355 -9.62 -14.49 22.00
CA ASN A 355 -9.44 -15.29 23.22
C ASN A 355 -8.87 -14.50 24.40
N PHE A 356 -8.63 -13.20 24.23
CA PHE A 356 -8.09 -12.34 25.28
C PHE A 356 -9.20 -11.47 25.88
N LYS A 357 -9.21 -11.35 27.22
CA LYS A 357 -10.22 -10.59 27.97
C LYS A 357 -10.14 -9.09 27.69
#